data_AF-A0A6G1L9U3-F1
#
_entry.id   AF-A0A6G1L9U3-F1
#
_cell.length_a   1.000
_cell.length_b   1.000
_cell.length_c   1.000
_cell.angle_alpha   90.00
_cell.angle_beta   90.00
_cell.angle_gamma   90.00
#
_symmetry.space_group_name_H-M   'P 1'
#
loop_
_entity.id
_entity.type
_entity.pdbx_description
1 polymer ?
#
loop_
_entity_poly.entity_id
_entity_poly.type
_entity_poly.pdbx_seq_one_letter_code
_entity_poly.pdbx_strand_id
1 'polypeptide(L)'
;WLLDTAREFPEHEYHGFDISSSYFIIRPYLPKNMILHVWDALTRPSEDFVGQLDIVHTRAPYSAVVDNNAEPLIKNLLALLKPGGHIQWEEKDTASWS
;
A
#
# COMPACT_ATOMS: atom_id res chain seq x y z
N TRP A 1 6.38 2.29 -8.99
CA TRP A 1 4.94 2.00 -9.00
C TRP A 1 4.13 3.21 -8.58
N LEU A 2 3.89 3.48 -7.28
CA LEU A 2 2.94 4.53 -6.87
C LEU A 2 3.26 5.92 -7.45
N LEU A 3 4.56 6.28 -7.51
CA LEU A 3 5.02 7.52 -8.15
C LEU A 3 4.72 7.57 -9.66
N ASP A 4 4.89 6.44 -10.35
CA ASP A 4 4.69 6.34 -11.80
C ASP A 4 3.19 6.40 -12.12
N THR A 5 2.37 5.66 -11.37
CA THR A 5 0.91 5.70 -11.47
C THR A 5 0.36 7.10 -11.20
N ALA A 6 0.88 7.79 -10.16
CA ALA A 6 0.47 9.16 -9.85
C ALA A 6 0.79 10.17 -10.95
N ARG A 7 1.82 9.91 -11.77
CA ARG A 7 2.17 10.73 -12.93
C ARG A 7 1.32 10.40 -14.15
N GLU A 8 0.96 9.14 -14.33
CA GLU A 8 0.15 8.66 -15.45
C GLU A 8 -1.33 9.08 -15.31
N PHE A 9 -1.86 9.05 -14.08
CA PHE A 9 -3.26 9.37 -13.78
C PHE A 9 -3.35 10.47 -12.70
N PRO A 10 -3.04 11.74 -13.05
CA PRO A 10 -2.92 12.84 -12.10
C PRO A 10 -4.26 13.30 -11.48
N GLU A 11 -5.39 12.87 -12.03
CA GLU A 11 -6.74 13.17 -11.55
C GLU A 11 -7.15 12.39 -10.28
N HIS A 12 -6.37 11.39 -9.89
CA HIS A 12 -6.60 10.57 -8.70
C HIS A 12 -5.69 10.98 -7.54
N GLU A 13 -6.09 10.60 -6.32
CA GLU A 13 -5.32 10.80 -5.10
C GLU A 13 -4.55 9.53 -4.71
N TYR A 14 -3.31 9.71 -4.25
CA TYR A 14 -2.40 8.61 -3.95
C TYR A 14 -1.86 8.72 -2.53
N HIS A 15 -2.05 7.66 -1.77
CA HIS A 15 -1.53 7.54 -0.41
C HIS A 15 -0.50 6.42 -0.35
N GLY A 16 0.75 6.79 -0.10
CA GLY A 16 1.85 5.83 0.10
C GLY A 16 2.04 5.55 1.58
N PHE A 17 2.24 4.29 1.93
CA PHE A 17 2.47 3.85 3.31
C PHE A 17 3.76 3.04 3.39
N ASP A 18 4.57 3.29 4.41
CA ASP A 18 5.77 2.51 4.73
C ASP A 18 5.97 2.51 6.25
N ILE A 19 6.62 1.49 6.81
CA ILE A 19 6.94 1.42 8.25
C ILE A 19 7.93 2.52 8.67
N SER A 20 8.65 3.12 7.72
CA SER A 20 9.57 4.23 7.98
C SER A 20 9.58 5.27 6.86
N SER A 21 9.92 6.52 7.19
CA SER A 21 10.10 7.58 6.20
C SER A 21 11.46 7.54 5.50
N SER A 22 12.31 6.54 5.78
CA SER A 22 13.70 6.47 5.30
C SER A 22 13.82 6.43 3.77
N TYR A 23 12.78 5.94 3.09
CA TYR A 23 12.73 5.84 1.62
C TYR A 23 11.78 6.84 0.97
N PHE A 24 11.30 7.85 1.73
CA PHE A 24 10.39 8.85 1.19
C PHE A 24 11.12 9.81 0.25
N ILE A 25 10.46 10.12 -0.86
CA ILE A 25 10.88 11.19 -1.76
C ILE A 25 10.60 12.53 -1.08
N ILE A 26 11.55 13.45 -1.13
CA ILE A 26 11.37 14.79 -0.56
C ILE A 26 10.36 15.61 -1.35
N ARG A 27 9.59 16.47 -0.64
CA ARG A 27 8.43 17.21 -1.15
C ARG A 27 8.61 17.89 -2.52
N PRO A 28 9.74 18.53 -2.86
CA PRO A 28 9.89 19.17 -4.18
C PRO A 28 9.75 18.22 -5.38
N TYR A 29 9.98 16.92 -5.17
CA TYR A 29 9.91 15.89 -6.22
C TYR A 29 8.67 15.00 -6.11
N LEU A 30 7.83 15.23 -5.10
CA LEU A 30 6.60 14.47 -4.90
C LEU A 30 5.46 15.10 -5.73
N PRO A 31 4.68 14.30 -6.48
CA PRO A 31 3.47 14.79 -7.13
C PRO A 31 2.51 15.46 -6.14
N LYS A 32 1.78 16.48 -6.59
CA LYS A 32 0.85 17.24 -5.72
C LYS A 32 -0.34 16.40 -5.23
N ASN A 33 -0.70 15.37 -5.99
CA ASN A 33 -1.79 14.43 -5.72
C ASN A 33 -1.34 13.21 -4.88
N MET A 34 -0.16 13.30 -4.24
CA MET A 34 0.46 12.20 -3.52
C MET A 34 0.85 12.60 -2.10
N ILE A 35 0.52 11.75 -1.12
CA ILE A 35 0.89 11.93 0.28
C ILE A 35 1.52 10.63 0.80
N LEU A 36 2.63 10.76 1.53
CA LEU A 36 3.35 9.62 2.13
C LEU A 36 3.14 9.61 3.65
N HIS A 37 2.84 8.44 4.19
CA HIS A 37 2.48 8.20 5.59
C HIS A 37 3.36 7.12 6.18
N VAL A 38 3.78 7.31 7.43
CA VAL A 38 4.45 6.23 8.18
C VAL A 38 3.37 5.37 8.85
N TRP A 39 3.32 4.10 8.49
CA TRP A 39 2.37 3.13 9.05
C TRP A 39 2.90 1.70 8.92
N ASP A 40 2.77 0.94 10.01
CA ASP A 40 2.96 -0.51 10.01
C ASP A 40 1.64 -1.19 9.60
N ALA A 41 1.61 -1.83 8.43
CA ALA A 41 0.43 -2.50 7.90
C ALA A 41 -0.06 -3.69 8.74
N LEU A 42 0.71 -4.15 9.74
CA LEU A 42 0.28 -5.15 10.72
C LEU A 42 -0.51 -4.54 11.89
N THR A 43 -0.52 -3.21 12.00
CA THR A 43 -1.28 -2.46 13.01
C THR A 43 -2.58 -1.91 12.44
N ARG A 44 -3.54 -1.61 13.33
CA ARG A 44 -4.83 -1.04 12.92
C ARG A 44 -4.63 0.25 12.13
N PRO A 45 -5.30 0.44 10.97
CA PRO A 45 -5.20 1.69 10.22
C PRO A 45 -5.83 2.86 10.98
N SER A 46 -5.43 4.08 10.62
CA SER A 46 -6.10 5.31 11.08
C SER A 46 -7.56 5.31 10.62
N GLU A 47 -8.46 5.86 11.44
CA GLU A 47 -9.89 6.01 11.10
C GLU A 47 -10.09 6.80 9.80
N ASP A 48 -9.20 7.75 9.52
CA ASP A 48 -9.24 8.58 8.32
C ASP A 48 -9.11 7.77 7.01
N PHE A 49 -8.66 6.51 7.08
CA PHE A 49 -8.51 5.64 5.92
C PHE A 49 -9.44 4.44 5.91
N VAL A 50 -10.20 4.19 6.98
CA VAL A 50 -11.10 3.04 7.02
C VAL A 50 -12.22 3.22 5.98
N GLY A 51 -12.31 2.28 5.05
CA GLY A 51 -13.30 2.31 3.99
C GLY A 51 -13.16 3.47 3.00
N GLN A 52 -11.96 4.02 2.81
CA GLN A 52 -11.75 5.23 1.99
C GLN A 52 -11.05 4.96 0.65
N LEU A 53 -10.34 3.85 0.49
CA LEU A 53 -9.55 3.58 -0.71
C LEU A 53 -10.31 2.71 -1.71
N ASP A 54 -10.31 3.10 -2.98
CA ASP A 54 -10.90 2.30 -4.06
C ASP A 54 -9.99 1.12 -4.44
N ILE A 55 -8.67 1.33 -4.36
CA ILE A 55 -7.63 0.33 -4.64
C ILE A 55 -6.58 0.38 -3.53
N VAL A 56 -6.19 -0.80 -3.03
CA VAL A 56 -5.05 -0.98 -2.13
C VAL A 56 -4.02 -1.85 -2.83
N HIS A 57 -2.88 -1.26 -3.17
CA HIS A 57 -1.74 -1.98 -3.73
C HIS A 57 -0.74 -2.34 -2.62
N THR A 58 -0.27 -3.59 -2.60
CA THR A 58 0.81 -4.04 -1.72
C THR A 58 1.91 -4.73 -2.52
N ARG A 59 3.18 -4.49 -2.17
CA ARG A 59 4.36 -5.02 -2.87
C ARG A 59 5.24 -5.85 -1.94
N ALA A 60 5.59 -7.05 -2.38
CA ALA A 60 6.36 -8.05 -1.64
C ALA A 60 5.84 -8.34 -0.22
N PRO A 61 4.52 -8.50 -0.02
CA PRO A 61 3.91 -8.69 1.30
C PRO A 61 4.39 -9.94 2.03
N TYR A 62 4.93 -10.96 1.33
CA TYR A 62 5.48 -12.15 1.98
C TYR A 62 6.57 -11.82 3.01
N SER A 63 7.34 -10.75 2.77
CA SER A 63 8.36 -10.28 3.72
C SER A 63 7.81 -9.81 5.07
N ALA A 64 6.52 -9.47 5.14
CA ALA A 64 5.83 -9.04 6.34
C ALA A 64 5.06 -10.18 7.03
N VAL A 65 4.95 -11.36 6.42
CA VAL A 65 4.23 -12.50 6.99
C VAL A 65 5.14 -13.21 8.00
N VAL A 66 4.76 -13.14 9.27
CA VAL A 66 5.44 -13.82 10.38
C VAL A 66 4.62 -15.04 10.80
N ASP A 67 5.30 -16.12 11.21
CA ASP A 67 4.67 -17.37 11.69
C ASP A 67 3.62 -17.96 10.72
N ASN A 68 3.82 -17.74 9.41
CA ASN A 68 2.87 -18.14 8.36
C ASN A 68 1.44 -17.56 8.56
N ASN A 69 1.34 -16.41 9.22
CA ASN A 69 0.09 -15.73 9.50
C ASN A 69 -0.02 -14.40 8.74
N ALA A 70 -0.72 -14.42 7.60
CA ALA A 70 -1.01 -13.23 6.81
C ALA A 70 -2.29 -12.50 7.25
N GLU A 71 -3.05 -13.05 8.21
CA GLU A 71 -4.35 -12.51 8.62
C GLU A 71 -4.29 -11.04 9.05
N PRO A 72 -3.33 -10.60 9.90
CA PRO A 72 -3.27 -9.20 10.32
C PRO A 72 -3.10 -8.25 9.14
N LEU A 73 -2.19 -8.59 8.21
CA LEU A 73 -1.94 -7.81 7.01
C LEU A 73 -3.20 -7.74 6.15
N ILE A 74 -3.77 -8.89 5.77
CA ILE A 74 -4.95 -8.95 4.90
C ILE A 74 -6.13 -8.19 5.52
N LYS A 75 -6.37 -8.38 6.82
CA LYS A 75 -7.44 -7.68 7.55
C LYS A 75 -7.28 -6.17 7.50
N ASN A 76 -6.07 -5.66 7.72
CA ASN A 76 -5.82 -4.23 7.71
C ASN A 76 -5.90 -3.65 6.29
N LEU A 77 -5.40 -4.35 5.27
CA LEU A 77 -5.54 -3.92 3.87
C LEU A 77 -7.02 -3.88 3.44
N LEU A 78 -7.81 -4.89 3.82
CA LEU A 78 -9.25 -4.91 3.58
C LEU A 78 -9.99 -3.77 4.31
N ALA A 79 -9.57 -3.43 5.52
CA ALA A 79 -10.19 -2.34 6.30
C ALA A 79 -10.03 -0.97 5.63
N LEU A 80 -9.00 -0.77 4.80
CA LEU A 80 -8.81 0.46 4.04
C LEU A 80 -9.79 0.58 2.86
N LEU A 81 -10.30 -0.54 2.35
CA LEU A 81 -11.09 -0.56 1.11
C LEU A 81 -12.53 -0.09 1.32
N LYS A 82 -12.99 0.78 0.41
CA LYS A 82 -14.42 1.03 0.19
C LYS A 82 -15.15 -0.29 -0.14
N PRO A 83 -16.46 -0.38 0.12
CA PRO A 83 -17.27 -1.48 -0.38
C PRO A 83 -17.11 -1.64 -1.91
N GLY A 84 -16.67 -2.82 -2.36
CA GLY A 84 -16.41 -3.10 -3.77
C GLY A 84 -15.00 -2.72 -4.27
N GLY A 85 -14.13 -2.21 -3.38
CA GLY A 85 -12.73 -1.91 -3.72
C GLY A 85 -11.89 -3.17 -3.95
N HIS A 86 -10.69 -2.98 -4.50
CA HIS A 86 -9.82 -4.06 -4.93
C HIS A 86 -8.44 -4.03 -4.25
N ILE A 87 -7.95 -5.22 -3.87
CA ILE A 87 -6.53 -5.40 -3.53
C ILE A 87 -5.76 -5.76 -4.80
N GLN A 88 -4.70 -5.01 -5.08
CA GLN A 88 -3.66 -5.41 -6.02
C GLN A 88 -2.47 -5.96 -5.23
N TRP A 89 -2.23 -7.26 -5.35
CA TRP A 89 -1.16 -7.98 -4.65
C TRP A 89 0.00 -8.24 -5.61
N GLU A 90 1.11 -7.54 -5.42
CA GLU A 90 2.33 -7.74 -6.20
C GLU A 90 3.36 -8.54 -5.36
N GLU A 91 3.66 -9.75 -5.79
CA GLU A 91 4.73 -10.58 -5.21
C GLU A 91 5.71 -10.98 -6.31
N LYS A 92 6.99 -11.14 -5.95
CA LYS A 92 7.97 -11.67 -6.90
C LYS A 92 7.66 -13.14 -7.14
N ASP A 93 7.49 -13.51 -8.41
CA ASP A 93 7.44 -14.92 -8.79
C ASP A 93 8.79 -15.58 -8.49
N THR A 94 8.78 -16.50 -7.54
CA THR A 94 9.96 -17.28 -7.12
C THR A 94 9.89 -18.73 -7.61
N ALA A 95 8.87 -19.09 -8.41
CA ALA A 95 8.79 -20.41 -9.00
C ALA A 95 9.91 -20.57 -10.05
N SER A 96 10.98 -21.25 -9.68
CA SER A 96 11.85 -21.90 -10.65
C SER A 96 11.11 -23.14 -11.16
N TRP A 97 10.61 -23.10 -12.40
CA TRP A 97 10.20 -24.31 -13.10
C TRP A 97 11.47 -25.12 -13.41
N SER A 98 11.77 -26.12 -12.59
CA SER A 98 12.73 -27.18 -12.90
C SER A 98 12.06 -28.29 -13.69
#